data_AF-A0A0G2JM88-F1
#
_entry.id   AF-A0A0G2JM88-F1
#
_cell.length_a   1.000
_cell.length_b   1.000
_cell.length_c   1.000
_cell.angle_alpha   90.00
_cell.angle_beta   90.00
_cell.angle_gamma   90.00
#
_symmetry.space_group_name_H-M   'P 1'
#
loop_
_entity.id
_entity.type
_entity.pdbx_description
1 polymer ?
#
loop_
_entity_poly.entity_id
_entity_poly.type
_entity_poly.pdbx_seq_one_letter_code
_entity_poly.pdbx_strand_id
1 'polypeptide(L)'
;MWAVLRLALRPCARASPAGPRAYHGDSVASLGTQPDLGSALYQENYKQMKALVNQLHERVEHIKLGGGEKARALHISRGKLLPRERIDNLIDPGSPFLELSQFAGYQLYDNEEVPGGGIITGIGRVSGVECMIIANDATVKGGAYYPVTVKKQLRAQEIAMQNRLPCIYLVDSGGAYLPRQADVFPDRDHFGRTFYNQAIMSSKNIAQ
;
A
#
# COMPACT_ATOMS: atom_id res chain seq x y z
N MET A 1 54.72 -14.03 -3.67
CA MET A 1 53.79 -13.84 -2.52
C MET A 1 52.78 -12.79 -2.93
N TRP A 2 51.56 -12.78 -2.40
CA TRP A 2 50.38 -12.02 -2.89
C TRP A 2 49.51 -12.79 -3.91
N ALA A 3 49.10 -13.98 -3.50
CA ALA A 3 47.80 -14.51 -3.88
C ALA A 3 47.00 -14.71 -2.58
N VAL A 4 45.67 -14.67 -2.70
CA VAL A 4 44.66 -14.98 -1.69
C VAL A 4 44.16 -13.78 -0.87
N LEU A 5 43.07 -13.18 -1.34
CA LEU A 5 41.84 -13.03 -0.55
C LEU A 5 40.64 -12.73 -1.48
N ARG A 6 40.17 -13.74 -2.23
CA ARG A 6 38.78 -13.72 -2.74
C ARG A 6 37.91 -14.30 -1.64
N LEU A 7 37.33 -13.41 -0.83
CA LEU A 7 36.27 -13.77 0.10
C LEU A 7 35.08 -14.23 -0.74
N ALA A 8 34.83 -15.54 -0.80
CA ALA A 8 33.64 -16.08 -1.43
C ALA A 8 32.41 -15.56 -0.68
N LEU A 9 31.65 -14.67 -1.31
CA LEU A 9 30.32 -14.29 -0.86
C LEU A 9 29.50 -15.58 -0.70
N ARG A 10 29.16 -15.92 0.55
CA ARG A 10 28.28 -17.06 0.83
C ARG A 10 26.94 -16.78 0.15
N PRO A 11 26.42 -17.68 -0.69
CA PRO A 11 25.07 -17.54 -1.20
C PRO A 11 24.13 -17.54 0.01
N CYS A 12 23.39 -16.45 0.17
CA CYS A 12 22.31 -16.36 1.15
C CYS A 12 21.36 -17.53 0.85
N ALA A 13 21.17 -18.44 1.81
CA ALA A 13 20.26 -19.56 1.64
C ALA A 13 18.86 -18.98 1.40
N ARG A 14 18.41 -18.98 0.14
CA ARG A 14 17.02 -18.71 -0.17
C ARG A 14 16.22 -19.78 0.55
N ALA A 15 15.37 -19.37 1.49
CA ALA A 15 14.30 -20.23 1.94
C ALA A 15 13.59 -20.73 0.67
N SER A 16 13.38 -22.05 0.57
CA SER A 16 12.59 -22.58 -0.55
C SER A 16 11.26 -21.83 -0.57
N PRO A 17 10.79 -21.35 -1.74
CA PRO A 17 9.47 -20.77 -1.81
C PRO A 17 8.52 -21.79 -1.21
N ALA A 18 7.71 -21.36 -0.24
CA ALA A 18 6.61 -22.20 0.23
C ALA A 18 5.87 -22.64 -1.03
N GLY A 19 5.76 -23.96 -1.25
CA GLY A 19 5.05 -24.49 -2.41
C GLY A 19 3.69 -23.81 -2.53
N PRO A 20 3.12 -23.70 -3.75
CA PRO A 20 1.81 -23.07 -3.93
C PRO A 20 0.87 -23.66 -2.89
N ARG A 21 0.29 -22.81 -2.02
CA ARG A 21 -0.73 -23.25 -1.08
C ARG A 21 -1.75 -24.01 -1.92
N ALA A 22 -1.85 -25.31 -1.69
CA ALA A 22 -2.91 -26.11 -2.28
C ALA A 22 -4.22 -25.50 -1.75
N TYR A 23 -4.89 -24.70 -2.57
CA TYR A 23 -6.29 -24.41 -2.35
C TYR A 23 -6.96 -25.78 -2.30
N HIS A 24 -7.66 -26.07 -1.20
CA HIS A 24 -8.35 -27.33 -0.99
C HIS A 24 -9.03 -27.80 -2.27
N GLY A 25 -8.45 -28.83 -2.90
CA GLY A 25 -9.04 -29.51 -4.03
C GLY A 25 -10.16 -30.43 -3.55
N ASP A 26 -11.34 -30.22 -4.12
CA ASP A 26 -12.27 -31.25 -4.59
C ASP A 26 -12.98 -32.13 -3.56
N SER A 27 -13.68 -31.51 -2.61
CA SER A 27 -15.12 -31.75 -2.34
C SER A 27 -15.59 -30.77 -1.26
N VAL A 28 -16.01 -29.57 -1.68
CA VAL A 28 -16.54 -28.58 -0.75
C VAL A 28 -18.02 -28.88 -0.54
N ALA A 29 -18.48 -28.96 0.71
CA ALA A 29 -19.91 -29.04 1.00
C ALA A 29 -20.62 -27.82 0.38
N SER A 30 -21.49 -28.04 -0.60
CA SER A 30 -22.23 -26.96 -1.23
C SER A 30 -23.32 -26.46 -0.29
N LEU A 31 -23.30 -25.18 0.05
CA LEU A 31 -24.47 -24.53 0.62
C LEU A 31 -25.54 -24.48 -0.48
N GLY A 32 -26.55 -25.36 -0.40
CA GLY A 32 -27.57 -25.56 -1.44
C GLY A 32 -28.55 -24.41 -1.62
N THR A 33 -28.33 -23.27 -0.98
CA THR A 33 -29.18 -22.09 -1.11
C THR A 33 -28.76 -21.29 -2.34
N GLN A 34 -29.61 -21.29 -3.37
CA GLN A 34 -29.52 -20.30 -4.44
C GLN A 34 -30.56 -19.20 -4.19
N PRO A 35 -30.18 -17.91 -4.27
CA PRO A 35 -31.15 -16.83 -4.16
C PRO A 35 -32.07 -16.86 -5.38
N ASP A 36 -33.37 -16.67 -5.16
CA ASP A 36 -34.31 -16.42 -6.26
C ASP A 36 -34.06 -15.01 -6.82
N LEU A 37 -33.35 -14.97 -7.94
CA LEU A 37 -32.99 -13.73 -8.65
C LEU A 37 -34.23 -13.00 -9.17
N GLY A 38 -35.36 -13.68 -9.40
CA GLY A 38 -36.60 -13.07 -9.86
C GLY A 38 -37.41 -12.39 -8.76
N SER A 39 -37.12 -12.72 -7.50
CA SER A 39 -37.86 -12.19 -6.35
C SER A 39 -37.70 -10.67 -6.24
N ALA A 40 -38.80 -9.98 -5.87
CA ALA A 40 -38.78 -8.53 -5.63
C ALA A 40 -37.77 -8.14 -4.54
N LEU A 41 -37.63 -8.99 -3.50
CA LEU A 41 -36.66 -8.78 -2.42
C LEU A 41 -35.22 -8.82 -2.93
N TYR A 42 -34.86 -9.80 -3.76
CA TYR A 42 -33.53 -9.87 -4.34
C TYR A 42 -33.24 -8.64 -5.20
N GLN A 43 -34.19 -8.24 -6.06
CA GLN A 43 -34.02 -7.11 -6.96
C GLN A 43 -33.83 -5.79 -6.22
N GLU A 44 -34.58 -5.56 -5.13
CA GLU A 44 -34.41 -4.35 -4.30
C GLU A 44 -33.06 -4.37 -3.56
N ASN A 45 -32.68 -5.49 -2.94
CA ASN A 45 -31.38 -5.63 -2.27
C ASN A 45 -30.21 -5.41 -3.24
N TYR A 46 -30.30 -5.99 -4.43
CA TYR A 46 -29.29 -5.84 -5.47
C TYR A 46 -29.18 -4.38 -5.93
N LYS A 47 -30.32 -3.70 -6.15
CA LYS A 47 -30.35 -2.29 -6.56
C LYS A 47 -29.69 -1.38 -5.51
N GLN A 48 -30.02 -1.56 -4.24
CA GLN A 48 -29.45 -0.77 -3.14
C GLN A 48 -27.94 -1.00 -2.99
N MET A 49 -27.50 -2.26 -2.98
CA MET A 49 -26.08 -2.59 -2.89
C MET A 49 -25.29 -2.07 -4.09
N LYS A 50 -25.82 -2.23 -5.31
CA LYS A 50 -25.19 -1.74 -6.53
C LYS A 50 -24.98 -0.22 -6.48
N ALA A 51 -25.94 0.53 -5.94
CA ALA A 51 -25.78 1.98 -5.78
C ALA A 51 -24.61 2.33 -4.85
N LEU A 52 -24.47 1.64 -3.71
CA LEU A 52 -23.35 1.85 -2.78
C LEU A 52 -21.99 1.45 -3.38
N VAL A 53 -21.94 0.34 -4.11
CA VAL A 53 -20.72 -0.12 -4.81
C VAL A 53 -20.30 0.88 -5.89
N ASN A 54 -21.26 1.44 -6.64
CA ASN A 54 -20.96 2.47 -7.63
C ASN A 54 -20.39 3.75 -6.96
N GLN A 55 -21.00 4.20 -5.86
CA GLN A 55 -20.48 5.34 -5.09
C GLN A 55 -19.07 5.09 -4.55
N LEU A 56 -18.80 3.85 -4.09
CA LEU A 56 -17.47 3.44 -3.67
C LEU A 56 -16.47 3.57 -4.82
N HIS A 57 -16.79 3.01 -5.99
CA HIS A 57 -15.91 3.07 -7.17
C HIS A 57 -15.66 4.50 -7.64
N GLU A 58 -16.69 5.34 -7.74
CA GLU A 58 -16.56 6.74 -8.14
C GLU A 58 -15.60 7.50 -7.21
N ARG A 59 -15.74 7.31 -5.90
CA ARG A 59 -14.85 7.95 -4.91
C ARG A 59 -13.42 7.41 -4.98
N VAL A 60 -13.25 6.10 -5.21
CA VAL A 60 -11.93 5.50 -5.41
C VAL A 60 -11.24 6.06 -6.65
N GLU A 61 -11.96 6.21 -7.76
CA GLU A 61 -11.41 6.81 -8.98
C GLU A 61 -10.98 8.27 -8.75
N HIS A 62 -11.77 9.04 -8.00
CA HIS A 62 -11.37 10.38 -7.60
C HIS A 62 -10.09 10.36 -6.73
N ILE A 63 -10.01 9.46 -5.73
CA ILE A 63 -8.82 9.31 -4.87
C ILE A 63 -7.57 8.94 -5.69
N LYS A 64 -7.72 8.10 -6.73
CA LYS A 64 -6.61 7.71 -7.62
C LYS A 64 -6.03 8.88 -8.43
N LEU A 65 -6.73 10.01 -8.52
CA LEU A 65 -6.20 11.23 -9.13
C LEU A 65 -5.11 11.92 -8.29
N GLY A 66 -4.90 11.52 -7.04
CA GLY A 66 -3.86 12.12 -6.19
C GLY A 66 -4.12 13.62 -6.01
N GLY A 67 -3.11 14.46 -6.24
CA GLY A 67 -3.22 15.92 -6.17
C GLY A 67 -4.00 16.59 -7.32
N GLY A 68 -4.72 15.82 -8.13
CA GLY A 68 -5.47 16.30 -9.29
C GLY A 68 -4.62 16.45 -10.56
N GLU A 69 -5.29 16.71 -11.69
CA GLU A 69 -4.67 16.68 -13.02
C GLU A 69 -3.50 17.65 -13.17
N LYS A 70 -3.64 18.88 -12.66
CA LYS A 70 -2.57 19.90 -12.73
C LYS A 70 -1.29 19.45 -12.00
N ALA A 71 -1.44 18.85 -10.83
CA ALA A 71 -0.30 18.35 -10.06
C ALA A 71 0.34 17.13 -10.72
N ARG A 72 -0.47 16.22 -11.28
CA ARG A 72 0.01 15.07 -12.07
C ARG A 72 0.78 15.50 -13.31
N ALA A 73 0.25 16.45 -14.08
CA ALA A 73 0.91 16.97 -15.28
C ALA A 73 2.25 17.62 -14.95
N LEU A 74 2.32 18.41 -13.86
CA LEU A 74 3.58 19.00 -13.38
C LEU A 74 4.59 17.93 -12.90
N HIS A 75 4.11 16.87 -12.27
CA HIS A 75 4.97 15.77 -11.84
C HIS A 75 5.56 15.00 -13.03
N ILE A 76 4.73 14.72 -14.04
CA ILE A 76 5.15 14.04 -15.28
C ILE A 76 6.10 14.92 -16.09
N SER A 77 5.86 16.23 -16.19
CA SER A 77 6.74 17.15 -16.93
C SER A 77 8.15 17.24 -16.35
N ARG A 78 8.35 16.80 -15.11
CA ARG A 78 9.67 16.64 -14.46
C ARG A 78 10.34 15.29 -14.78
N GLY A 79 9.78 14.49 -15.69
CA GLY A 79 10.32 13.18 -16.08
C GLY A 79 10.11 12.08 -15.04
N LYS A 80 9.13 12.23 -14.13
CA LYS A 80 8.87 11.27 -13.05
C LYS A 80 7.60 10.47 -13.33
N LEU A 81 7.67 9.16 -13.13
CA LEU A 81 6.48 8.30 -13.08
C LEU A 81 5.58 8.68 -11.90
N LEU A 82 4.27 8.56 -12.07
CA LEU A 82 3.29 8.68 -10.98
C LEU A 82 3.45 7.49 -10.01
N PRO A 83 3.06 7.65 -8.73
CA PRO A 83 3.31 6.61 -7.73
C PRO A 83 2.61 5.28 -8.05
N ARG A 84 1.40 5.30 -8.62
CA ARG A 84 0.70 4.08 -9.07
C ARG A 84 1.41 3.40 -10.24
N GLU A 85 1.88 4.18 -11.20
CA GLU A 85 2.69 3.66 -12.32
C GLU A 85 4.00 3.03 -11.82
N ARG A 86 4.63 3.59 -10.78
CA ARG A 86 5.82 2.99 -10.16
C ARG A 86 5.52 1.64 -9.53
N ILE A 87 4.36 1.50 -8.87
CA ILE A 87 3.91 0.23 -8.29
C ILE A 87 3.65 -0.79 -9.40
N ASP A 88 2.92 -0.39 -10.46
CA ASP A 88 2.59 -1.27 -11.58
C ASP A 88 3.85 -1.77 -12.32
N ASN A 89 4.90 -0.93 -12.42
CA ASN A 89 6.19 -1.32 -12.98
C ASN A 89 7.06 -2.15 -12.02
N LEU A 90 6.79 -2.12 -10.72
CA LEU A 90 7.55 -2.84 -9.69
C LEU A 90 7.04 -4.26 -9.50
N ILE A 91 5.71 -4.45 -9.53
CA ILE A 91 5.09 -5.75 -9.27
C ILE A 91 5.21 -6.71 -10.46
N ASP A 92 5.15 -8.00 -10.18
CA ASP A 92 5.22 -9.04 -11.21
C ASP A 92 4.03 -8.90 -12.19
N PRO A 93 4.26 -9.00 -13.52
CA PRO A 93 3.20 -8.88 -14.51
C PRO A 93 2.01 -9.80 -14.23
N GLY A 94 0.80 -9.22 -14.19
CA GLY A 94 -0.44 -9.95 -13.92
C GLY A 94 -0.67 -10.33 -12.45
N SER A 95 0.26 -10.00 -11.55
CA SER A 95 0.06 -10.22 -10.11
C SER A 95 -0.93 -9.20 -9.52
N PRO A 96 -1.74 -9.61 -8.53
CA PRO A 96 -2.66 -8.69 -7.86
C PRO A 96 -1.92 -7.72 -6.95
N PHE A 97 -2.49 -6.54 -6.77
CA PHE A 97 -2.07 -5.58 -5.74
C PHE A 97 -3.22 -5.34 -4.76
N LEU A 98 -3.02 -5.71 -3.50
CA LEU A 98 -3.97 -5.46 -2.42
C LEU A 98 -3.68 -4.10 -1.78
N GLU A 99 -4.33 -3.06 -2.29
CA GLU A 99 -4.19 -1.70 -1.74
C GLU A 99 -4.87 -1.58 -0.36
N LEU A 100 -4.22 -0.89 0.56
CA LEU A 100 -4.68 -0.66 1.92
C LEU A 100 -5.13 0.79 2.12
N SER A 101 -6.25 0.96 2.83
CA SER A 101 -6.74 2.26 3.31
C SER A 101 -6.81 3.33 2.21
N GLN A 102 -7.46 3.00 1.08
CA GLN A 102 -7.67 3.92 -0.05
C GLN A 102 -8.32 5.25 0.39
N PHE A 103 -9.28 5.19 1.32
CA PHE A 103 -10.00 6.34 1.87
C PHE A 103 -9.26 7.10 2.98
N ALA A 104 -7.98 6.82 3.22
CA ALA A 104 -7.21 7.61 4.18
C ALA A 104 -7.24 9.10 3.79
N GLY A 105 -7.53 9.96 4.77
CA GLY A 105 -7.65 11.41 4.57
C GLY A 105 -8.98 11.88 3.94
N TYR A 106 -9.88 10.96 3.53
CA TYR A 106 -11.17 11.32 2.96
C TYR A 106 -12.02 12.10 3.98
N GLN A 107 -12.37 13.35 3.64
CA GLN A 107 -13.16 14.27 4.47
C GLN A 107 -12.61 14.46 5.90
N LEU A 108 -11.30 14.26 6.10
CA LEU A 108 -10.67 14.33 7.42
C LEU A 108 -10.15 15.72 7.76
N TYR A 109 -9.79 16.52 6.76
CA TYR A 109 -9.21 17.85 6.93
C TYR A 109 -10.12 18.87 6.24
N ASP A 110 -10.92 19.59 7.02
CA ASP A 110 -12.02 20.47 6.61
C ASP A 110 -11.94 21.01 5.17
N ASN A 111 -10.95 21.85 4.88
CA ASN A 111 -10.79 22.54 3.60
C ASN A 111 -9.61 22.00 2.76
N GLU A 112 -9.05 20.84 3.12
CA GLU A 112 -7.88 20.27 2.48
C GLU A 112 -8.10 18.82 2.09
N GLU A 113 -8.06 18.53 0.80
CA GLU A 113 -8.05 17.15 0.34
C GLU A 113 -6.63 16.56 0.45
N VAL A 114 -6.56 15.37 1.04
CA VAL A 114 -5.34 14.56 1.11
C VAL A 114 -5.66 13.14 0.62
N PRO A 115 -5.88 12.95 -0.70
CA PRO A 115 -6.30 11.66 -1.25
C PRO A 115 -5.35 10.53 -0.89
N GLY A 116 -5.90 9.40 -0.43
CA GLY A 116 -5.13 8.26 0.03
C GLY A 116 -4.21 8.54 1.23
N GLY A 117 -4.32 9.69 1.87
CA GLY A 117 -3.39 10.15 2.90
C GLY A 117 -2.03 10.57 2.33
N GLY A 118 -1.92 10.86 1.02
CA GLY A 118 -0.66 11.22 0.35
C GLY A 118 0.34 10.06 0.23
N ILE A 119 -0.12 8.83 0.48
CA ILE A 119 0.70 7.62 0.42
C ILE A 119 -0.13 6.42 -0.01
N ILE A 120 0.39 5.64 -0.95
CA ILE A 120 -0.21 4.37 -1.38
C ILE A 120 0.54 3.27 -0.65
N THR A 121 -0.20 2.41 0.05
CA THR A 121 0.34 1.24 0.74
C THR A 121 -0.41 0.01 0.29
N GLY A 122 0.27 -1.12 0.16
CA GLY A 122 -0.39 -2.35 -0.24
C GLY A 122 0.57 -3.53 -0.36
N ILE A 123 -0.01 -4.70 -0.62
CA ILE A 123 0.75 -5.94 -0.79
C ILE A 123 0.74 -6.30 -2.26
N GLY A 124 1.93 -6.43 -2.85
CA GLY A 124 2.13 -6.86 -4.23
C GLY A 124 3.21 -7.93 -4.31
N ARG A 125 3.25 -8.66 -5.43
CA ARG A 125 4.30 -9.66 -5.66
C ARG A 125 5.47 -9.03 -6.40
N VAL A 126 6.69 -9.19 -5.90
CA VAL A 126 7.92 -8.72 -6.55
C VAL A 126 8.91 -9.87 -6.62
N SER A 127 9.26 -10.29 -7.82
CA SER A 127 10.15 -11.44 -8.06
C SER A 127 9.66 -12.72 -7.35
N GLY A 128 8.35 -12.99 -7.38
CA GLY A 128 7.75 -14.15 -6.74
C GLY A 128 7.45 -13.99 -5.24
N VAL A 129 7.83 -12.88 -4.60
CA VAL A 129 7.71 -12.67 -3.14
C VAL A 129 6.62 -11.65 -2.84
N GLU A 130 5.76 -11.93 -1.87
CA GLU A 130 4.78 -10.97 -1.37
C GLU A 130 5.47 -9.89 -0.53
N CYS A 131 5.40 -8.65 -0.98
CA CYS A 131 6.06 -7.50 -0.38
C CYS A 131 5.05 -6.45 0.05
N MET A 132 5.29 -5.81 1.20
CA MET A 132 4.63 -4.56 1.57
C MET A 132 5.27 -3.42 0.78
N ILE A 133 4.50 -2.77 -0.09
CA ILE A 133 4.95 -1.63 -0.90
C ILE A 133 4.37 -0.35 -0.29
N ILE A 134 5.22 0.65 -0.10
CA ILE A 134 4.87 1.95 0.51
C ILE A 134 5.40 3.05 -0.42
N ALA A 135 4.50 3.76 -1.10
CA ALA A 135 4.85 4.74 -2.12
C ALA A 135 4.21 6.10 -1.81
N ASN A 136 5.04 7.14 -1.63
CA ASN A 136 4.52 8.49 -1.43
C ASN A 136 3.94 9.04 -2.73
N ASP A 137 2.84 9.81 -2.62
CA ASP A 137 2.30 10.55 -3.74
C ASP A 137 2.76 12.02 -3.67
N ALA A 138 3.83 12.33 -4.41
CA ALA A 138 4.37 13.68 -4.49
C ALA A 138 3.39 14.70 -5.11
N THR A 139 2.31 14.25 -5.77
CA THR A 139 1.29 15.15 -6.30
C THR A 139 0.38 15.68 -5.20
N VAL A 140 0.18 14.92 -4.10
CA VAL A 140 -0.64 15.31 -2.95
C VAL A 140 0.19 16.17 -2.00
N LYS A 141 -0.02 17.50 -2.04
CA LYS A 141 0.65 18.46 -1.13
C LYS A 141 2.19 18.30 -1.13
N GLY A 142 2.78 17.96 -2.29
CA GLY A 142 4.22 17.73 -2.41
C GLY A 142 4.73 16.45 -1.73
N GLY A 143 3.84 15.50 -1.42
CA GLY A 143 4.16 14.28 -0.66
C GLY A 143 4.41 14.53 0.82
N ALA A 144 3.91 15.64 1.37
CA ALA A 144 4.09 15.98 2.78
C ALA A 144 3.33 15.01 3.71
N TYR A 145 3.95 14.63 4.83
CA TYR A 145 3.32 13.79 5.85
C TYR A 145 2.33 14.58 6.69
N TYR A 146 1.05 14.29 6.47
CA TYR A 146 -0.02 14.63 7.39
C TYR A 146 -0.09 13.59 8.53
N PRO A 147 -0.81 13.89 9.63
CA PRO A 147 -1.01 12.92 10.71
C PRO A 147 -1.55 11.57 10.21
N VAL A 148 -2.48 11.59 9.23
CA VAL A 148 -3.02 10.36 8.63
C VAL A 148 -1.99 9.61 7.79
N THR A 149 -1.04 10.32 7.16
CA THR A 149 0.05 9.71 6.38
C THR A 149 0.95 8.89 7.29
N VAL A 150 1.33 9.45 8.45
CA VAL A 150 2.11 8.74 9.47
C VAL A 150 1.35 7.51 9.93
N LYS A 151 0.10 7.66 10.34
CA LYS A 151 -0.73 6.54 10.82
C LYS A 151 -0.87 5.42 9.77
N LYS A 152 -1.11 5.78 8.50
CA LYS A 152 -1.22 4.82 7.39
C LYS A 152 0.09 4.07 7.15
N GLN A 153 1.23 4.76 7.19
CA GLN A 153 2.54 4.13 7.06
C GLN A 153 2.85 3.18 8.22
N LEU A 154 2.61 3.60 9.46
CA LEU A 154 2.83 2.75 10.63
C LEU A 154 1.92 1.51 10.59
N ARG A 155 0.68 1.67 10.13
CA ARG A 155 -0.22 0.52 9.92
C ARG A 155 0.31 -0.44 8.85
N ALA A 156 0.88 0.06 7.75
CA ALA A 156 1.51 -0.77 6.74
C ALA A 156 2.72 -1.55 7.29
N GLN A 157 3.59 -0.89 8.08
CA GLN A 157 4.71 -1.55 8.75
C GLN A 157 4.27 -2.58 9.80
N GLU A 158 3.19 -2.31 10.53
CA GLU A 158 2.61 -3.26 11.47
C GLU A 158 2.15 -4.54 10.76
N ILE A 159 1.41 -4.39 9.65
CA ILE A 159 0.99 -5.52 8.80
C ILE A 159 2.21 -6.28 8.27
N ALA A 160 3.22 -5.57 7.77
CA ALA A 160 4.44 -6.19 7.28
C ALA A 160 5.16 -7.00 8.36
N MET A 161 5.29 -6.43 9.56
CA MET A 161 5.92 -7.11 10.70
C MET A 161 5.14 -8.34 11.16
N GLN A 162 3.81 -8.26 11.24
CA GLN A 162 2.93 -9.37 11.66
C GLN A 162 2.94 -10.54 10.66
N ASN A 163 3.06 -10.24 9.37
CA ASN A 163 2.99 -11.23 8.28
C ASN A 163 4.35 -11.57 7.66
N ARG A 164 5.45 -11.03 8.22
CA ARG A 164 6.82 -11.21 7.73
C ARG A 164 7.01 -10.83 6.25
N LEU A 165 6.39 -9.74 5.82
CA LEU A 165 6.48 -9.23 4.45
C LEU A 165 7.71 -8.31 4.33
N PRO A 166 8.63 -8.55 3.39
CA PRO A 166 9.64 -7.56 3.01
C PRO A 166 9.01 -6.22 2.66
N CYS A 167 9.60 -5.12 3.09
CA CYS A 167 9.13 -3.77 2.78
C CYS A 167 9.89 -3.20 1.58
N ILE A 168 9.19 -2.49 0.70
CA ILE A 168 9.78 -1.69 -0.38
C ILE A 168 9.23 -0.28 -0.28
N TYR A 169 10.12 0.68 -0.03
CA TYR A 169 9.78 2.09 0.12
C TYR A 169 10.10 2.87 -1.17
N LEU A 170 9.07 3.34 -1.87
CA LEU A 170 9.19 4.25 -3.02
C LEU A 170 9.09 5.69 -2.51
N VAL A 171 10.16 6.14 -1.86
CA VAL A 171 10.19 7.43 -1.14
C VAL A 171 10.22 8.60 -2.12
N ASP A 172 9.23 9.49 -2.00
CA ASP A 172 9.13 10.73 -2.79
C ASP A 172 8.30 11.75 -2.00
N SER A 173 8.86 12.22 -0.88
CA SER A 173 8.18 13.06 0.09
C SER A 173 8.91 14.39 0.30
N GLY A 174 8.13 15.47 0.40
CA GLY A 174 8.62 16.81 0.77
C GLY A 174 8.86 17.02 2.28
N GLY A 175 8.69 16.00 3.12
CA GLY A 175 8.88 16.08 4.58
C GLY A 175 7.56 16.12 5.37
N ALA A 176 7.59 16.65 6.60
CA ALA A 176 6.40 16.78 7.44
C ALA A 176 5.53 17.98 7.04
N TYR A 177 4.20 17.86 7.19
CA TYR A 177 3.30 18.99 7.03
C TYR A 177 3.41 19.93 8.24
N LEU A 178 4.24 20.97 8.11
CA LEU A 178 4.62 21.88 9.20
C LEU A 178 3.43 22.48 9.99
N PRO A 179 2.31 22.89 9.36
CA PRO A 179 1.16 23.41 10.12
C PRO A 179 0.57 22.43 11.13
N ARG A 180 0.82 21.13 10.98
CA ARG A 180 0.36 20.06 11.88
C ARG A 180 1.52 19.29 12.52
N GLN A 181 2.70 19.90 12.62
CA GLN A 181 3.92 19.23 13.11
C GLN A 181 3.75 18.55 14.49
N ALA A 182 2.93 19.13 15.38
CA ALA A 182 2.71 18.60 16.72
C ALA A 182 2.01 17.23 16.70
N ASP A 183 1.23 16.96 15.65
CA ASP A 183 0.51 15.70 15.43
C ASP A 183 1.27 14.75 14.47
N VAL A 184 2.50 15.14 14.08
CA VAL A 184 3.32 14.39 13.12
C VAL A 184 4.67 14.00 13.71
N PHE A 185 5.21 14.76 14.66
CA PHE A 185 6.61 14.62 15.10
C PHE A 185 6.82 14.03 16.51
N PRO A 186 6.25 14.60 17.61
CA PRO A 186 6.82 14.39 18.94
C PRO A 186 6.46 13.09 19.66
N ASP A 187 5.32 12.45 19.35
CA ASP A 187 4.80 11.35 20.16
C ASP A 187 5.35 9.97 19.74
N ARG A 188 5.16 8.95 20.59
CA ARG A 188 5.64 7.58 20.39
C ARG A 188 5.23 6.99 19.04
N ASP A 189 4.00 7.26 18.62
CA ASP A 189 3.40 6.71 17.40
C ASP A 189 3.37 7.75 16.26
N HIS A 190 4.29 8.73 16.32
CA HIS A 190 4.52 9.73 15.28
C HIS A 190 5.66 9.31 14.34
N PHE A 191 6.10 10.22 13.47
CA PHE A 191 6.97 9.94 12.32
C PHE A 191 8.22 9.11 12.66
N GLY A 192 8.86 9.41 13.81
CA GLY A 192 10.05 8.69 14.29
C GLY A 192 9.85 7.19 14.51
N ARG A 193 8.60 6.76 14.76
CA ARG A 193 8.25 5.34 14.90
C ARG A 193 8.52 4.52 13.64
N THR A 194 8.50 5.17 12.48
CA THR A 194 8.85 4.54 11.20
C THR A 194 10.24 3.91 11.26
N PHE A 195 11.23 4.67 11.74
CA PHE A 195 12.62 4.22 11.81
C PHE A 195 12.82 3.15 12.87
N TYR A 196 12.14 3.30 14.01
CA TYR A 196 12.10 2.25 15.04
C TYR A 196 11.58 0.93 14.46
N ASN A 197 10.44 0.97 13.75
CA ASN A 197 9.86 -0.22 13.13
C ASN A 197 10.77 -0.83 12.07
N GLN A 198 11.44 -0.02 11.25
CA GLN A 198 12.43 -0.50 10.26
C GLN A 198 13.57 -1.26 10.94
N ALA A 199 14.15 -0.71 12.02
CA ALA A 199 15.21 -1.37 12.76
C ALA A 199 14.73 -2.69 13.42
N ILE A 200 13.52 -2.70 13.99
CA ILE A 200 12.92 -3.90 14.58
C ILE A 200 12.60 -4.97 13.52
N MET A 201 12.10 -4.59 12.35
CA MET A 201 11.86 -5.53 11.26
C MET A 201 13.17 -6.10 10.71
N SER A 202 14.18 -5.25 10.54
CA SER A 202 15.52 -5.67 10.12
C SER A 202 16.13 -6.69 11.08
N SER A 203 16.04 -6.46 12.40
CA SER A 203 16.54 -7.42 13.41
C SER A 203 15.79 -8.75 13.43
N LYS A 204 14.57 -8.80 12.88
CA LYS A 204 13.76 -10.01 12.68
C LYS A 204 13.97 -10.69 11.32
N ASN A 205 14.96 -10.24 10.54
CA ASN A 205 15.25 -10.66 9.17
C ASN A 205 14.07 -10.41 8.20
N ILE A 206 13.39 -9.27 8.36
CA ILE A 206 12.41 -8.77 7.39
C ILE A 206 13.07 -7.61 6.63
N ALA A 207 13.38 -7.84 5.35
CA ALA A 207 14.11 -6.86 4.52
C ALA A 207 13.35 -5.52 4.40
N GLN A 208 14.11 -4.43 4.30
CA GLN A 208 13.63 -3.04 4.25
C GLN A 208 14.13 -2.33 3.00
#